data_AF-X0KC18-F1
#
_entry.id   AF-X0KC18-F1
#
_cell.length_a   1.000
_cell.length_b   1.000
_cell.length_c   1.000
_cell.angle_alpha   90.00
_cell.angle_beta   90.00
_cell.angle_gamma   90.00
#
_symmetry.space_group_name_H-M   'P 1'
#
loop_
_entity.id
_entity.type
_entity.pdbx_description
1 polymer ?
#
loop_
_entity_poly.entity_id
_entity_poly.type
_entity_poly.pdbx_seq_one_letter_code
_entity_poly.pdbx_strand_id
1 'polypeptide(L)'
;MIVRSLKKLENIIDLYICSLTMGKDGWFFDDSPEAAKYGVLPKDPLYGLDTLKQLYLKANPNYEGRYTVPVLWDKKTHTMVNNESSDIIRMLYTEFDHLLPEEDRESHKPGRELYPERLRDKIDEINEWVYGTVNNGVYKTGFATSQAAYEENVVKVFKSLDRLEKILDNRPFLLGKTITEADIRLFPTILRFDVGYVPIFMCNLGTIRDHYPNLHLWLRRLYWDNSFRTHGAFRKTSEPWLEKYKTGYANARRRVLGITGPDIVPKGPLVLIHELEEGERLSA
;
A
#
# COMPACT_ATOMS: atom_id res chain seq x y z
N MET A 1 1.29 -5.21 5.23
CA MET A 1 2.70 -5.66 5.14
C MET A 1 3.66 -4.71 5.86
N ILE A 2 3.70 -3.42 5.51
CA ILE A 2 4.58 -2.42 6.17
C ILE A 2 4.43 -2.47 7.69
N VAL A 3 3.20 -2.33 8.21
CA VAL A 3 2.94 -2.35 9.67
C VAL A 3 3.33 -3.68 10.32
N ARG A 4 3.02 -4.82 9.69
CA ARG A 4 3.48 -6.15 10.15
C ARG A 4 5.00 -6.18 10.35
N SER A 5 5.76 -5.54 9.47
CA SER A 5 7.23 -5.48 9.58
C SER A 5 7.70 -4.43 10.58
N LEU A 6 7.10 -3.22 10.61
CA LEU A 6 7.41 -2.18 11.60
C LEU A 6 7.17 -2.66 13.05
N LYS A 7 6.15 -3.51 13.25
CA LYS A 7 5.79 -4.11 14.53
C LYS A 7 6.45 -5.46 14.79
N LYS A 8 7.32 -5.93 13.90
CA LYS A 8 8.04 -7.21 13.99
C LYS A 8 7.12 -8.43 14.21
N LEU A 9 5.95 -8.40 13.58
CA LEU A 9 4.91 -9.43 13.72
C LEU A 9 5.14 -10.60 12.76
N GLU A 10 6.30 -10.70 12.10
CA GLU A 10 6.51 -11.72 11.06
C GLU A 10 6.44 -13.16 11.56
N ASN A 11 6.79 -13.40 12.83
CA ASN A 11 6.73 -14.73 13.45
C ASN A 11 5.39 -15.01 14.15
N ILE A 12 4.50 -14.03 14.20
CA ILE A 12 3.20 -14.11 14.91
C ILE A 12 2.05 -14.20 13.89
N ILE A 13 2.13 -13.43 12.81
CA ILE A 13 1.11 -13.34 11.78
C ILE A 13 1.68 -13.89 10.49
N ASP A 14 1.17 -15.02 10.02
CA ASP A 14 1.53 -15.56 8.71
C ASP A 14 1.10 -14.62 7.58
N LEU A 15 1.84 -14.67 6.46
CA LEU A 15 1.52 -13.92 5.25
C LEU A 15 1.39 -14.87 4.07
N TYR A 16 0.21 -14.92 3.47
CA TYR A 16 -0.05 -15.63 2.23
C TYR A 16 -0.35 -14.64 1.12
N ILE A 17 0.27 -14.86 -0.04
CA ILE A 17 0.28 -13.90 -1.15
C ILE A 17 -0.48 -14.53 -2.31
N CYS A 18 -1.47 -13.80 -2.84
CA CYS A 18 -2.19 -14.18 -4.07
C CYS A 18 -1.37 -13.82 -5.32
N SER A 19 -1.81 -14.29 -6.48
CA SER A 19 -1.25 -13.93 -7.79
C SER A 19 -1.11 -12.42 -7.96
N LEU A 20 -0.10 -12.01 -8.74
CA LEU A 20 0.19 -10.62 -9.08
C LEU A 20 -0.88 -9.97 -9.97
N THR A 21 -1.75 -10.78 -10.56
CA THR A 21 -2.85 -10.36 -11.45
C THR A 21 -4.17 -10.99 -11.02
N MET A 22 -5.29 -10.43 -11.47
CA MET A 22 -6.61 -10.98 -11.15
C MET A 22 -7.09 -11.91 -12.27
N GLY A 23 -7.41 -13.16 -11.91
CA GLY A 23 -8.06 -14.14 -12.77
C GLY A 23 -9.57 -13.89 -12.90
N LYS A 24 -10.30 -14.78 -13.59
CA LYS A 24 -11.75 -14.62 -13.85
C LYS A 24 -12.57 -14.32 -12.58
N ASP A 25 -12.29 -15.05 -11.49
CA ASP A 25 -12.99 -14.96 -10.19
C ASP A 25 -12.33 -13.99 -9.20
N GLY A 26 -11.35 -13.21 -9.65
CA GLY A 26 -10.61 -12.26 -8.81
C GLY A 26 -9.23 -12.77 -8.40
N TRP A 27 -8.84 -12.50 -7.15
CA TRP A 27 -7.56 -12.95 -6.60
C TRP A 27 -7.53 -14.47 -6.44
N PHE A 28 -6.41 -15.08 -6.83
CA PHE A 28 -6.22 -16.53 -6.85
C PHE A 28 -4.80 -16.93 -6.43
N PHE A 29 -4.61 -18.19 -6.08
CA PHE A 29 -3.31 -18.81 -5.82
C PHE A 29 -2.77 -19.39 -7.13
N ASP A 30 -1.48 -19.17 -7.41
CA ASP A 30 -0.91 -19.30 -8.74
C ASP A 30 0.20 -20.36 -8.71
N ASP A 31 0.00 -21.44 -9.46
CA ASP A 31 0.93 -22.58 -9.54
C ASP A 31 2.04 -22.38 -10.58
N SER A 32 2.09 -21.21 -11.23
CA SER A 32 3.10 -20.94 -12.24
C SER A 32 4.51 -20.78 -11.65
N PRO A 33 5.56 -21.23 -12.36
CA PRO A 33 6.94 -21.03 -11.94
C PRO A 33 7.33 -19.54 -11.76
N GLU A 34 6.66 -18.63 -12.47
CA GLU A 34 6.91 -17.19 -12.32
C GLU A 34 6.33 -16.66 -11.01
N ALA A 35 5.11 -17.06 -10.63
CA ALA A 35 4.50 -16.64 -9.38
C ALA A 35 5.26 -17.18 -8.15
N ALA A 36 5.76 -18.42 -8.25
CA ALA A 36 6.57 -19.05 -7.20
C ALA A 36 7.82 -18.23 -6.82
N LYS A 37 8.43 -17.49 -7.76
CA LYS A 37 9.58 -16.59 -7.48
C LYS A 37 9.25 -15.47 -6.49
N TYR A 38 7.96 -15.15 -6.34
CA TYR A 38 7.45 -14.13 -5.43
C TYR A 38 6.86 -14.72 -4.16
N GLY A 39 7.03 -16.02 -3.90
CA GLY A 39 6.45 -16.70 -2.74
C GLY A 39 4.93 -16.86 -2.83
N VAL A 40 4.34 -16.72 -4.02
CA VAL A 40 2.94 -17.09 -4.25
C VAL A 40 2.86 -18.61 -4.21
N LEU A 41 1.91 -19.12 -3.43
CA LEU A 41 1.67 -20.56 -3.30
C LEU A 41 0.72 -21.03 -4.41
N PRO A 42 0.83 -22.30 -4.84
CA PRO A 42 -0.08 -22.87 -5.84
C PRO A 42 -1.52 -22.96 -5.35
N LYS A 43 -1.72 -23.08 -4.03
CA LYS A 43 -3.01 -23.11 -3.35
C LYS A 43 -2.90 -22.41 -2.00
N ASP A 44 -4.04 -22.01 -1.45
CA ASP A 44 -4.15 -21.60 -0.05
C ASP A 44 -3.60 -22.69 0.88
N PRO A 45 -2.70 -22.36 1.83
CA PRO A 45 -2.05 -23.36 2.68
C PRO A 45 -2.93 -23.85 3.83
N LEU A 46 -4.09 -23.26 4.08
CA LEU A 46 -4.98 -23.65 5.17
C LEU A 46 -5.95 -24.76 4.77
N TYR A 47 -6.45 -24.69 3.54
CA TYR A 47 -7.58 -25.49 3.06
C TYR A 47 -7.41 -25.98 1.61
N GLY A 48 -6.31 -25.64 0.93
CA GLY A 48 -6.05 -26.08 -0.45
C GLY A 48 -6.96 -25.41 -1.49
N LEU A 49 -7.44 -24.19 -1.21
CA LEU A 49 -8.31 -23.42 -2.10
C LEU A 49 -7.51 -22.78 -3.24
N ASP A 50 -8.16 -22.61 -4.39
CA ASP A 50 -7.55 -22.01 -5.58
C ASP A 50 -7.78 -20.48 -5.61
N THR A 51 -8.82 -19.99 -4.96
CA THR A 51 -9.24 -18.58 -5.06
C THR A 51 -9.54 -17.94 -3.73
N LEU A 52 -9.34 -16.62 -3.64
CA LEU A 52 -9.75 -15.84 -2.48
C LEU A 52 -11.28 -15.85 -2.31
N LYS A 53 -12.03 -15.90 -3.41
CA LYS A 53 -13.50 -16.08 -3.41
C LYS A 53 -13.92 -17.30 -2.58
N GLN A 54 -13.26 -18.44 -2.76
CA GLN A 54 -13.56 -19.64 -1.97
C GLN A 54 -13.29 -19.43 -0.47
N LEU A 55 -12.28 -18.64 -0.10
CA LEU A 55 -12.00 -18.31 1.31
C LEU A 55 -13.11 -17.45 1.92
N TYR A 56 -13.62 -16.45 1.20
CA TYR A 56 -14.77 -15.65 1.63
C TYR A 56 -16.03 -16.52 1.79
N LEU A 57 -16.33 -17.37 0.81
CA LEU A 57 -17.48 -18.28 0.86
C LEU A 57 -17.35 -19.35 1.95
N LYS A 58 -16.13 -19.69 2.36
CA LYS A 58 -15.89 -20.55 3.51
C LYS A 58 -16.28 -19.88 4.83
N ALA A 59 -16.02 -18.59 4.99
CA ALA A 59 -16.43 -17.83 6.18
C ALA A 59 -17.94 -17.54 6.18
N ASN A 60 -18.51 -17.24 5.01
CA ASN A 60 -19.93 -17.01 4.83
C ASN A 60 -20.38 -17.49 3.43
N PRO A 61 -21.11 -18.62 3.33
CA PRO A 61 -21.59 -19.15 2.06
C PRO A 61 -22.51 -18.20 1.27
N ASN A 62 -23.15 -17.26 1.97
CA ASN A 62 -24.05 -16.26 1.40
C ASN A 62 -23.38 -14.88 1.26
N TYR A 63 -22.04 -14.82 1.21
CA TYR A 63 -21.34 -13.55 1.07
C TYR A 63 -21.64 -12.90 -0.29
N GLU A 64 -22.24 -11.72 -0.24
CA GLU A 64 -22.54 -10.89 -1.40
C GLU A 64 -21.65 -9.64 -1.35
N GLY A 65 -20.57 -9.64 -2.14
CA GLY A 65 -19.61 -8.53 -2.13
C GLY A 65 -18.38 -8.77 -2.99
N ARG A 66 -17.41 -7.85 -2.89
CA ARG A 66 -16.12 -7.96 -3.59
C ARG A 66 -15.15 -8.78 -2.75
N TYR A 67 -14.44 -9.71 -3.39
CA TYR A 67 -13.38 -10.49 -2.75
C TYR A 67 -12.07 -9.70 -2.76
N THR A 68 -11.86 -8.85 -1.75
CA THR A 68 -10.72 -7.92 -1.67
C THR A 68 -9.55 -8.47 -0.85
N VAL A 69 -8.36 -7.94 -1.10
CA VAL A 69 -7.20 -8.01 -0.20
C VAL A 69 -7.00 -6.65 0.45
N PRO A 70 -6.42 -6.56 1.67
CA PRO A 70 -5.97 -7.68 2.52
C PRO A 70 -7.12 -8.44 3.20
N VAL A 71 -6.82 -9.63 3.73
CA VAL A 71 -7.71 -10.40 4.61
C VAL A 71 -6.94 -10.78 5.87
N LEU A 72 -7.47 -10.44 7.03
CA LEU A 72 -7.03 -10.98 8.31
C LEU A 72 -7.92 -12.16 8.67
N TRP A 73 -7.32 -13.35 8.78
CA TRP A 73 -8.02 -14.62 8.94
C TRP A 73 -7.71 -15.25 10.30
N ASP A 74 -8.75 -15.71 11.00
CA ASP A 74 -8.60 -16.49 12.23
C ASP A 74 -8.55 -17.99 11.91
N LYS A 75 -7.39 -18.60 12.16
CA LYS A 75 -7.16 -20.04 11.95
C LYS A 75 -7.88 -20.92 12.97
N LYS A 76 -8.22 -20.40 14.16
CA LYS A 76 -8.87 -21.14 15.24
C LYS A 76 -10.38 -21.26 15.00
N THR A 77 -11.02 -20.15 14.63
CA THR A 77 -12.47 -20.12 14.36
C THR A 77 -12.80 -20.33 12.89
N HIS A 78 -11.78 -20.42 12.02
CA HIS A 78 -11.92 -20.63 10.57
C HIS A 78 -12.83 -19.58 9.91
N THR A 79 -12.68 -18.31 10.30
CA THR A 79 -13.45 -17.20 9.75
C THR A 79 -12.59 -15.97 9.50
N MET A 80 -13.15 -15.00 8.78
CA MET A 80 -12.54 -13.72 8.52
C MET A 80 -12.71 -12.80 9.73
N VAL A 81 -11.61 -12.24 10.22
CA VAL A 81 -11.62 -11.21 11.28
C VAL A 81 -11.96 -9.85 10.67
N ASN A 82 -11.26 -9.46 9.61
CA ASN A 82 -11.40 -8.15 8.98
C ASN A 82 -10.81 -8.17 7.55
N ASN A 83 -11.35 -7.36 6.62
CA ASN A 83 -10.81 -7.14 5.27
C ASN A 83 -10.66 -5.64 4.90
N GLU A 84 -10.81 -4.75 5.86
CA GLU A 84 -10.57 -3.32 5.77
C GLU A 84 -9.14 -3.01 6.27
N SER A 85 -8.28 -2.59 5.33
CA SER A 85 -6.86 -2.37 5.60
C SER A 85 -6.57 -1.34 6.69
N SER A 86 -7.40 -0.29 6.79
CA SER A 86 -7.22 0.79 7.77
C SER A 86 -7.55 0.34 9.20
N ASP A 87 -8.53 -0.55 9.36
CA ASP A 87 -8.82 -1.17 10.65
C ASP A 87 -7.75 -2.20 11.02
N ILE A 88 -7.33 -3.03 10.06
CA ILE A 88 -6.31 -4.06 10.29
C ILE A 88 -5.02 -3.43 10.79
N ILE A 89 -4.52 -2.34 10.19
CA ILE A 89 -3.28 -1.73 10.67
C ILE A 89 -3.40 -1.21 12.10
N ARG A 90 -4.58 -0.73 12.52
CA ARG A 90 -4.83 -0.31 13.91
C ARG A 90 -4.82 -1.47 14.87
N MET A 91 -5.40 -2.62 14.49
CA MET A 91 -5.27 -3.86 15.26
C MET A 91 -3.79 -4.25 15.43
N LEU A 92 -3.00 -4.15 14.36
CA LEU A 92 -1.58 -4.53 14.41
C LEU A 92 -0.71 -3.59 15.26
N TYR A 93 -1.17 -2.36 15.56
CA TYR A 93 -0.40 -1.44 16.38
C TYR A 93 -0.29 -1.91 17.84
N THR A 94 -1.34 -2.49 18.41
CA THR A 94 -1.40 -2.76 19.87
C THR A 94 -1.90 -4.15 20.24
N GLU A 95 -2.77 -4.79 19.45
CA GLU A 95 -3.45 -6.03 19.88
C GLU A 95 -2.48 -7.22 20.08
N PHE A 96 -1.30 -7.15 19.45
CA PHE A 96 -0.24 -8.15 19.56
C PHE A 96 0.92 -7.74 20.48
N ASP A 97 0.87 -6.57 21.11
CA ASP A 97 1.98 -6.05 21.94
C ASP A 97 2.34 -6.99 23.10
N HIS A 98 1.35 -7.67 23.68
CA HIS A 98 1.58 -8.63 24.78
C HIS A 98 2.43 -9.84 24.36
N LEU A 99 2.58 -10.11 23.05
CA LEU A 99 3.43 -11.17 22.50
C LEU A 99 4.81 -10.67 22.07
N LEU A 100 5.04 -9.36 22.10
CA LEU A 100 6.29 -8.73 21.70
C LEU A 100 7.21 -8.47 22.91
N PRO A 101 8.54 -8.46 22.71
CA PRO A 101 9.49 -7.87 23.66
C PRO A 101 9.09 -6.44 24.02
N GLU A 102 9.39 -6.00 25.24
CA GLU A 102 8.94 -4.69 25.76
C GLU A 102 9.34 -3.55 24.83
N GLU A 103 10.58 -3.52 24.35
CA GLU A 103 11.13 -2.50 23.45
C GLU A 103 10.39 -2.38 22.10
N ASP A 104 9.65 -3.42 21.69
CA ASP A 104 8.92 -3.47 20.43
C ASP A 104 7.43 -3.13 20.56
N ARG A 105 6.91 -3.08 21.80
CA ARG A 105 5.54 -2.66 22.11
C ARG A 105 5.34 -1.18 21.81
N GLU A 106 4.11 -0.82 21.45
CA GLU A 106 3.77 0.57 21.13
C GLU A 106 3.95 1.48 22.35
N SER A 107 3.57 1.00 23.53
CA SER A 107 3.67 1.74 24.79
C SER A 107 5.11 2.06 25.22
N HIS A 108 6.10 1.36 24.69
CA HIS A 108 7.52 1.56 25.00
C HIS A 108 8.27 2.36 23.91
N LYS A 109 7.53 3.01 23.02
CA LYS A 109 8.06 3.88 21.95
C LYS A 109 7.54 5.32 22.10
N PRO A 110 7.73 5.98 23.26
CA PRO A 110 7.19 7.32 23.49
C PRO A 110 7.71 8.29 22.43
N GLY A 111 6.77 9.02 21.83
CA GLY A 111 7.07 9.96 20.75
C GLY A 111 7.30 9.33 19.38
N ARG A 112 7.32 7.99 19.25
CA ARG A 112 7.43 7.25 17.98
C ARG A 112 6.22 6.36 17.70
N GLU A 113 5.13 6.59 18.43
CA GLU A 113 3.89 5.85 18.24
C GLU A 113 3.30 6.16 16.85
N LEU A 114 2.72 5.15 16.21
CA LEU A 114 2.15 5.26 14.88
C LEU A 114 0.78 5.95 14.89
N TYR A 115 0.02 5.80 15.97
CA TYR A 115 -1.31 6.44 16.14
C TYR A 115 -1.53 6.96 17.58
N PRO A 116 -0.70 7.92 18.05
CA PRO A 116 -0.78 8.44 19.41
C PRO A 116 -2.01 9.33 19.60
N GLU A 117 -2.61 9.25 20.79
CA GLU A 117 -3.81 10.01 21.18
C GLU A 117 -3.69 11.51 20.84
N ARG A 118 -2.55 12.13 21.17
CA ARG A 118 -2.27 13.56 20.93
C ARG A 118 -2.32 14.00 19.46
N LEU A 119 -2.23 13.06 18.51
CA LEU A 119 -2.23 13.36 17.06
C LEU A 119 -3.43 12.75 16.33
N ARG A 120 -4.32 12.00 16.99
CA ARG A 120 -5.40 11.25 16.31
C ARG A 120 -6.26 12.12 15.42
N ASP A 121 -6.76 13.24 15.93
CA ASP A 121 -7.60 14.16 15.15
C ASP A 121 -6.91 14.65 13.87
N LYS A 122 -5.60 14.96 13.94
CA LYS A 122 -4.82 15.41 12.78
C LYS A 122 -4.52 14.26 11.82
N ILE A 123 -4.25 13.06 12.35
CA ILE A 123 -4.04 11.86 11.54
C ILE A 123 -5.33 11.54 10.78
N ASP A 124 -6.46 11.55 11.46
CA ASP A 124 -7.77 11.23 10.90
C ASP A 124 -8.19 12.27 9.86
N GLU A 125 -8.00 13.56 10.13
CA GLU A 125 -8.22 14.63 9.14
C GLU A 125 -7.38 14.40 7.88
N ILE A 126 -6.07 14.16 8.01
CA ILE A 126 -5.19 13.92 6.86
C ILE A 126 -5.62 12.68 6.09
N ASN A 127 -5.87 11.59 6.81
CA ASN A 127 -6.24 10.31 6.22
C ASN A 127 -7.55 10.37 5.45
N GLU A 128 -8.53 11.15 5.92
CA GLU A 128 -9.83 11.28 5.26
C GLU A 128 -9.67 11.85 3.85
N TRP A 129 -9.06 13.03 3.72
CA TRP A 129 -8.90 13.64 2.40
C TRP A 129 -7.86 12.92 1.55
N VAL A 130 -6.74 12.46 2.13
CA VAL A 130 -5.73 11.66 1.41
C VAL A 130 -6.37 10.40 0.83
N TYR A 131 -7.22 9.71 1.59
CA TYR A 131 -7.95 8.56 1.05
C TYR A 131 -8.85 8.98 -0.11
N GLY A 132 -9.69 10.00 0.09
CA GLY A 132 -10.70 10.42 -0.87
C GLY A 132 -10.13 10.91 -2.21
N THR A 133 -9.03 11.67 -2.17
CA THR A 133 -8.49 12.39 -3.33
C THR A 133 -7.11 11.94 -3.78
N VAL A 134 -6.39 11.10 -3.01
CA VAL A 134 -5.07 10.56 -3.39
C VAL A 134 -5.12 9.04 -3.49
N ASN A 135 -5.35 8.31 -2.39
CA ASN A 135 -5.31 6.84 -2.40
C ASN A 135 -6.37 6.24 -3.32
N ASN A 136 -7.63 6.68 -3.18
CA ASN A 136 -8.73 6.29 -4.06
C ASN A 136 -8.83 7.21 -5.29
N GLY A 137 -8.31 8.44 -5.20
CA GLY A 137 -8.31 9.42 -6.29
C GLY A 137 -7.66 8.87 -7.56
N VAL A 138 -6.48 8.26 -7.46
CA VAL A 138 -5.77 7.67 -8.61
C VAL A 138 -6.58 6.55 -9.29
N TYR A 139 -7.36 5.76 -8.53
CA TYR A 139 -8.22 4.72 -9.10
C TYR A 139 -9.45 5.33 -9.79
N LYS A 140 -10.05 6.36 -9.19
CA LYS A 140 -11.15 7.12 -9.83
C LYS A 140 -10.71 7.74 -11.15
N THR A 141 -9.46 8.22 -11.23
CA THR A 141 -8.85 8.71 -12.47
C THR A 141 -8.61 7.57 -13.47
N GLY A 142 -7.91 6.50 -13.06
CA GLY A 142 -7.50 5.42 -13.95
C GLY A 142 -8.63 4.55 -14.50
N PHE A 143 -9.74 4.47 -13.76
CA PHE A 143 -10.94 3.72 -14.12
C PHE A 143 -12.10 4.61 -14.55
N ALA A 144 -11.87 5.90 -14.79
CA ALA A 144 -12.90 6.78 -15.32
C ALA A 144 -13.41 6.26 -16.68
N THR A 145 -14.74 6.24 -16.83
CA THR A 145 -15.44 5.82 -18.05
C THR A 145 -15.87 6.99 -18.93
N SER A 146 -15.56 8.23 -18.52
CA SER A 146 -15.81 9.45 -19.29
C SER A 146 -14.67 10.45 -19.13
N GLN A 147 -14.48 11.29 -20.14
CA GLN A 147 -13.47 12.34 -20.13
C GLN A 147 -13.67 13.31 -18.96
N ALA A 148 -14.90 13.74 -18.71
CA ALA A 148 -15.23 14.66 -17.62
C ALA A 148 -14.89 14.06 -16.24
N ALA A 149 -15.21 12.78 -16.01
CA ALA A 149 -14.85 12.12 -14.75
C ALA A 149 -13.33 11.98 -14.60
N TYR A 150 -12.61 11.68 -15.68
CA TYR A 150 -11.16 11.64 -15.67
C TYR A 150 -10.56 13.01 -15.29
N GLU A 151 -10.96 14.08 -15.98
CA GLU A 151 -10.47 15.45 -15.77
C GLU A 151 -10.76 15.95 -14.34
N GLU A 152 -11.97 15.70 -13.84
CA GLU A 152 -12.34 16.07 -12.48
C GLU A 152 -11.45 15.37 -11.45
N ASN A 153 -11.26 14.05 -11.58
CA ASN A 153 -10.51 13.27 -10.60
C ASN A 153 -9.00 13.54 -10.67
N VAL A 154 -8.42 13.64 -11.87
CA VAL A 154 -6.99 13.94 -12.02
C VAL A 154 -6.66 15.31 -11.42
N VAL A 155 -7.49 16.33 -11.65
CA VAL A 155 -7.28 17.66 -11.03
C VAL A 155 -7.35 17.59 -9.50
N LYS A 156 -8.27 16.81 -8.92
CA LYS A 156 -8.35 16.61 -7.46
C LYS A 156 -7.10 15.91 -6.89
N VAL A 157 -6.56 14.92 -7.60
CA VAL A 157 -5.31 14.24 -7.24
C VAL A 157 -4.18 15.26 -7.15
N PHE A 158 -3.94 16.03 -8.22
CA PHE A 158 -2.82 16.97 -8.26
C PHE A 158 -2.96 18.13 -7.26
N LYS A 159 -4.17 18.67 -7.06
CA LYS A 159 -4.42 19.65 -5.98
C LYS A 159 -4.06 19.10 -4.59
N SER A 160 -4.27 17.81 -4.38
CA SER A 160 -3.96 17.16 -3.10
C SER A 160 -2.46 16.87 -2.96
N LEU A 161 -1.79 16.51 -4.06
CA LEU A 161 -0.32 16.42 -4.10
C LEU A 161 0.33 17.79 -3.82
N ASP A 162 -0.19 18.89 -4.38
CA ASP A 162 0.28 20.24 -4.07
C ASP A 162 0.11 20.60 -2.59
N ARG A 163 -0.97 20.13 -1.95
CA ARG A 163 -1.18 20.29 -0.51
C ARG A 163 -0.16 19.47 0.30
N LEU A 164 0.07 18.21 -0.08
CA LEU A 164 1.07 17.33 0.57
C LEU A 164 2.47 17.90 0.47
N GLU A 165 2.85 18.40 -0.71
CA GLU A 165 4.14 19.04 -0.97
C GLU A 165 4.37 20.21 -0.01
N LYS A 166 3.37 21.09 0.15
CA LYS A 166 3.43 22.22 1.11
C LYS A 166 3.49 21.76 2.57
N ILE A 167 2.81 20.66 2.92
CA ILE A 167 2.87 20.10 4.28
C ILE A 167 4.28 19.59 4.61
N LEU A 168 4.95 19.00 3.62
CA LEU A 168 6.28 18.42 3.75
C LEU A 168 7.42 19.44 3.62
N ASP A 169 7.13 20.68 3.28
CA ASP A 169 8.11 21.76 3.27
C ASP A 169 8.78 21.89 4.64
N ASN A 170 10.10 21.70 4.68
CA ASN A 170 10.92 21.66 5.89
C ASN A 170 10.49 20.64 6.96
N ARG A 171 9.75 19.57 6.57
CA ARG A 171 9.36 18.50 7.49
C ARG A 171 9.76 17.12 6.96
N PRO A 172 10.30 16.22 7.81
CA PRO A 172 10.65 14.88 7.36
C PRO A 172 9.42 13.99 7.15
N PHE A 173 8.29 14.25 7.83
CA PHE A 173 7.05 13.47 7.77
C PHE A 173 5.82 14.39 7.87
N LEU A 174 4.63 13.86 7.53
CA LEU A 174 3.41 14.66 7.36
C LEU A 174 3.01 15.46 8.61
N LEU A 175 3.21 14.87 9.80
CA LEU A 175 2.85 15.47 11.09
C LEU A 175 4.06 15.85 11.94
N GLY A 176 5.21 16.11 11.31
CA GLY A 176 6.40 16.64 11.97
C GLY A 176 7.60 15.69 11.88
N LYS A 177 8.18 15.35 13.03
CA LYS A 177 9.47 14.64 13.11
C LYS A 177 9.37 13.11 13.15
N THR A 178 8.17 12.56 13.28
CA THR A 178 7.95 11.13 13.48
C THR A 178 6.99 10.56 12.46
N ILE A 179 7.21 9.29 12.09
CA ILE A 179 6.32 8.54 11.21
C ILE A 179 5.01 8.27 11.95
N THR A 180 3.88 8.50 11.27
CA THR A 180 2.55 8.19 11.79
C THR A 180 1.78 7.31 10.81
N GLU A 181 0.57 6.87 11.21
CA GLU A 181 -0.39 6.19 10.32
C GLU A 181 -0.61 6.97 9.02
N ALA A 182 -0.60 8.31 9.06
CA ALA A 182 -0.76 9.15 7.87
C ALA A 182 0.34 8.88 6.83
N ASP A 183 1.60 8.80 7.26
CA ASP A 183 2.72 8.49 6.37
C ASP A 183 2.61 7.06 5.82
N ILE A 184 2.24 6.11 6.68
CA ILE A 184 2.08 4.69 6.33
C ILE A 184 0.98 4.50 5.28
N ARG A 185 -0.13 5.25 5.37
CA ARG A 185 -1.25 5.19 4.42
C ARG A 185 -0.97 5.93 3.11
N LEU A 186 -0.20 7.01 3.16
CA LEU A 186 0.20 7.74 1.96
C LEU A 186 1.24 6.98 1.13
N PHE A 187 2.22 6.36 1.80
CA PHE A 187 3.41 5.78 1.16
C PHE A 187 3.08 4.80 0.02
N PRO A 188 2.16 3.83 0.19
CA PRO A 188 1.79 2.92 -0.88
C PRO A 188 1.36 3.60 -2.17
N THR A 189 0.66 4.74 -2.09
CA THR A 189 0.18 5.46 -3.27
C THR A 189 1.32 6.22 -3.94
N ILE A 190 2.11 6.98 -3.18
CA ILE A 190 3.20 7.79 -3.74
C ILE A 190 4.29 6.90 -4.34
N LEU A 191 4.64 5.79 -3.69
CA LEU A 191 5.58 4.80 -4.20
C LEU A 191 5.19 4.28 -5.60
N ARG A 192 3.89 4.09 -5.83
CA ARG A 192 3.36 3.51 -7.07
C ARG A 192 3.00 4.56 -8.12
N PHE A 193 3.12 5.85 -7.78
CA PHE A 193 2.64 6.93 -8.62
C PHE A 193 3.35 6.98 -9.96
N ASP A 194 4.67 7.18 -9.96
CA ASP A 194 5.44 7.25 -11.21
C ASP A 194 5.53 5.89 -11.93
N VAL A 195 5.45 4.79 -11.19
CA VAL A 195 5.60 3.42 -11.73
C VAL A 195 4.32 2.92 -12.41
N GLY A 196 3.16 3.21 -11.84
CA GLY A 196 1.88 2.67 -12.28
C GLY A 196 0.86 3.75 -12.61
N TYR A 197 0.64 4.71 -11.70
CA TYR A 197 -0.48 5.64 -11.86
C TYR A 197 -0.27 6.68 -12.97
N VAL A 198 0.95 7.19 -13.13
CA VAL A 198 1.30 8.09 -14.24
C VAL A 198 1.07 7.40 -15.59
N PRO A 199 1.73 6.27 -15.92
CA PRO A 199 1.65 5.70 -17.26
C PRO A 199 0.38 4.87 -17.54
N ILE A 200 -0.25 4.27 -16.51
CA ILE A 200 -1.40 3.36 -16.72
C ILE A 200 -2.72 4.03 -16.35
N PHE A 201 -2.77 4.74 -15.22
CA PHE A 201 -3.98 5.45 -14.79
C PHE A 201 -4.05 6.88 -15.35
N MET A 202 -3.09 7.28 -16.17
CA MET A 202 -3.03 8.59 -16.80
C MET A 202 -3.03 9.73 -15.78
N CYS A 203 -2.49 9.50 -14.57
CA CYS A 203 -2.28 10.56 -13.58
C CYS A 203 -1.05 11.39 -13.97
N ASN A 204 -1.10 12.10 -15.09
CA ASN A 204 0.09 12.54 -15.83
C ASN A 204 0.23 14.06 -16.01
N LEU A 205 -0.39 14.88 -15.14
CA LEU A 205 -0.13 16.34 -15.13
C LEU A 205 1.29 16.68 -14.63
N GLY A 206 1.96 15.72 -14.00
CA GLY A 206 3.32 15.77 -13.48
C GLY A 206 3.70 14.43 -12.86
N THR A 207 4.93 14.30 -12.40
CA THR A 207 5.47 13.12 -11.70
C THR A 207 5.86 13.49 -10.27
N ILE A 208 5.91 12.52 -9.37
CA ILE A 208 6.44 12.74 -8.01
C ILE A 208 7.88 13.21 -8.09
N ARG A 209 8.72 12.54 -8.90
CA ARG A 209 10.15 12.83 -8.96
C ARG A 209 10.51 14.21 -9.53
N ASP A 210 9.74 14.75 -10.47
CA ASP A 210 10.09 16.00 -11.16
C ASP A 210 9.35 17.22 -10.61
N HIS A 211 8.11 17.06 -10.13
CA HIS A 211 7.24 18.20 -9.75
C HIS A 211 7.14 18.43 -8.24
N TYR A 212 7.46 17.41 -7.43
CA TYR A 212 7.21 17.41 -5.99
C TYR A 212 8.49 17.09 -5.20
N PRO A 213 9.46 18.02 -5.10
CA PRO A 213 10.75 17.75 -4.48
C PRO A 213 10.64 17.31 -3.01
N ASN A 214 9.75 17.89 -2.20
CA ASN A 214 9.58 17.50 -0.81
C ASN A 214 8.92 16.12 -0.69
N LEU A 215 7.88 15.85 -1.49
CA LEU A 215 7.21 14.55 -1.51
C LEU A 215 8.13 13.43 -2.05
N HIS A 216 8.96 13.73 -3.04
CA HIS A 216 9.97 12.82 -3.57
C HIS A 216 11.05 12.54 -2.52
N LEU A 217 11.54 13.56 -1.81
CA LEU A 217 12.47 13.38 -0.70
C LEU A 217 11.85 12.57 0.45
N TRP A 218 10.59 12.85 0.82
CA TRP A 218 9.84 12.08 1.81
C TRP A 218 9.71 10.59 1.42
N LEU A 219 9.36 10.31 0.16
CA LEU A 219 9.28 8.95 -0.37
C LEU A 219 10.62 8.22 -0.23
N ARG A 220 11.71 8.85 -0.68
CA ARG A 220 13.06 8.28 -0.63
C ARG A 220 13.54 8.09 0.81
N ARG A 221 13.25 9.03 1.71
CA ARG A 221 13.55 8.91 3.14
C ARG A 221 12.87 7.70 3.74
N LEU A 222 11.58 7.49 3.51
CA LEU A 222 10.88 6.29 4.01
C LEU A 222 11.40 5.01 3.38
N TYR A 223 11.57 4.99 2.05
CA TYR A 223 11.99 3.80 1.32
C TYR A 223 13.40 3.35 1.75
N TRP A 224 14.38 4.25 1.79
CA TRP A 224 15.78 3.91 2.08
C TRP A 224 16.14 3.92 3.57
N ASP A 225 15.19 4.20 4.47
CA ASP A 225 15.44 4.14 5.91
C ASP A 225 15.64 2.67 6.36
N ASN A 226 16.88 2.34 6.72
CA ASN A 226 17.27 1.06 7.33
C ASN A 226 17.69 1.23 8.80
N SER A 227 17.45 2.42 9.38
CA SER A 227 17.77 2.69 10.78
C SER A 227 16.86 1.92 11.75
N PHE A 228 17.11 2.05 13.05
CA PHE A 228 16.24 1.49 14.09
C PHE A 228 14.80 2.03 14.06
N ARG A 229 14.55 3.12 13.33
CA ARG A 229 13.21 3.71 13.20
C ARG A 229 12.25 2.79 12.44
N THR A 230 12.73 2.18 11.36
CA THR A 230 11.89 1.41 10.43
C THR A 230 12.38 -0.02 10.22
N HIS A 231 13.65 -0.31 10.55
CA HIS A 231 14.32 -1.57 10.25
C HIS A 231 14.16 -1.99 8.76
N GLY A 232 14.13 -1.02 7.84
CA GLY A 232 13.96 -1.29 6.42
C GLY A 232 12.54 -1.72 6.00
N ALA A 233 11.55 -1.64 6.89
CA ALA A 233 10.19 -2.17 6.65
C ALA A 233 9.54 -1.69 5.35
N PHE A 234 9.72 -0.42 5.00
CA PHE A 234 9.17 0.16 3.77
C PHE A 234 9.76 -0.52 2.53
N ARG A 235 11.08 -0.47 2.33
CA ARG A 235 11.74 -1.14 1.19
C ARG A 235 11.55 -2.65 1.20
N LYS A 236 11.79 -3.34 2.32
CA LYS A 236 11.66 -4.81 2.44
C LYS A 236 10.29 -5.31 1.98
N THR A 237 9.23 -4.54 2.26
CA THR A 237 7.86 -4.94 1.91
C THR A 237 7.38 -4.42 0.56
N SER A 238 8.13 -3.57 -0.12
CA SER A 238 7.74 -2.98 -1.39
C SER A 238 8.63 -3.31 -2.58
N GLU A 239 9.95 -3.39 -2.37
CA GLU A 239 10.96 -3.60 -3.42
C GLU A 239 10.71 -4.86 -4.27
N PRO A 240 10.37 -6.03 -3.68
CA PRO A 240 10.14 -7.23 -4.48
C PRO A 240 9.00 -7.09 -5.51
N TRP A 241 8.11 -6.12 -5.31
CA TRP A 241 6.88 -5.95 -6.08
C TRP A 241 6.91 -4.76 -7.03
N LEU A 242 7.87 -3.85 -6.87
CA LEU A 242 7.89 -2.56 -7.57
C LEU A 242 7.77 -2.72 -9.09
N GLU A 243 8.55 -3.63 -9.67
CA GLU A 243 8.52 -3.90 -11.11
C GLU A 243 7.22 -4.53 -11.60
N LYS A 244 6.47 -5.19 -10.71
CA LYS A 244 5.26 -5.95 -11.05
C LYS A 244 3.97 -5.19 -10.82
N TYR A 245 3.98 -4.10 -10.02
CA TYR A 245 2.79 -3.28 -9.81
C TYR A 245 2.17 -2.81 -11.13
N LYS A 246 3.00 -2.40 -12.10
CA LYS A 246 2.53 -2.00 -13.43
C LYS A 246 1.76 -3.11 -14.17
N THR A 247 2.19 -4.37 -14.05
CA THR A 247 1.47 -5.51 -14.65
C THR A 247 0.10 -5.69 -13.99
N GLY A 248 0.04 -5.63 -12.65
CA GLY A 248 -1.22 -5.68 -11.92
C GLY A 248 -2.18 -4.55 -12.30
N TYR A 249 -1.68 -3.32 -12.44
CA TYR A 249 -2.50 -2.17 -12.83
C TYR A 249 -2.97 -2.21 -14.28
N ALA A 250 -2.13 -2.64 -15.22
CA ALA A 250 -2.51 -2.80 -16.62
C ALA A 250 -3.64 -3.83 -16.76
N ASN A 251 -3.47 -4.99 -16.12
CA ASN A 251 -4.49 -6.04 -16.03
C ASN A 251 -5.80 -5.52 -15.40
N ALA A 252 -5.72 -4.81 -14.28
CA ALA A 252 -6.89 -4.26 -13.59
C ALA A 252 -7.63 -3.23 -14.46
N ARG A 253 -6.92 -2.27 -15.06
CA ARG A 253 -7.52 -1.23 -15.91
C ARG A 253 -8.21 -1.85 -17.11
N ARG A 254 -7.55 -2.80 -17.77
CA ARG A 254 -8.13 -3.54 -18.88
C ARG A 254 -9.43 -4.23 -18.47
N ARG A 255 -9.42 -4.95 -17.36
CA ARG A 255 -10.60 -5.66 -16.83
C ARG A 255 -11.75 -4.70 -16.53
N VAL A 256 -11.47 -3.61 -15.81
CA VAL A 256 -12.50 -2.66 -15.35
C VAL A 256 -13.12 -1.91 -16.53
N LEU A 257 -12.32 -1.53 -17.52
CA LEU A 257 -12.77 -0.77 -18.68
C LEU A 257 -13.19 -1.64 -19.88
N GLY A 258 -13.11 -2.97 -19.76
CA GLY A 258 -13.46 -3.89 -20.85
C GLY A 258 -12.57 -3.77 -22.09
N ILE A 259 -11.30 -3.36 -21.93
CA ILE A 259 -10.39 -3.14 -23.06
C ILE A 259 -10.01 -4.48 -23.71
N THR A 260 -10.22 -4.59 -25.02
CA THR A 260 -9.84 -5.76 -25.84
C THR A 260 -8.49 -5.54 -26.53
N GLY A 261 -7.71 -6.61 -26.74
CA GLY A 261 -6.40 -6.54 -27.41
C GLY A 261 -5.26 -7.19 -26.61
N PRO A 262 -3.98 -6.93 -26.94
CA PRO A 262 -2.86 -7.32 -26.10
C PRO A 262 -2.77 -6.45 -24.83
N ASP A 263 -2.29 -7.02 -23.72
CA ASP A 263 -2.01 -6.25 -22.50
C ASP A 263 -0.60 -5.66 -22.60
N ILE A 264 -0.51 -4.33 -22.74
CA ILE A 264 0.76 -3.62 -22.90
C ILE A 264 1.14 -2.97 -21.57
N VAL A 265 2.27 -3.41 -21.02
CA VAL A 265 2.81 -2.88 -19.77
C VAL A 265 3.95 -1.91 -20.10
N PRO A 266 3.87 -0.63 -19.69
CA PRO A 266 4.93 0.34 -19.92
C PRO A 266 6.29 -0.11 -19.36
N LYS A 267 7.36 0.02 -20.15
CA LYS A 267 8.71 -0.37 -19.71
C LYS A 267 9.22 0.53 -18.58
N GLY A 268 8.96 1.83 -18.68
CA GLY A 268 9.42 2.83 -17.72
C GLY A 268 8.69 2.79 -16.37
N PRO A 269 9.12 3.64 -15.41
CA PRO A 269 10.34 4.46 -15.47
C PRO A 269 11.60 3.58 -15.39
N LEU A 270 12.73 4.07 -15.91
CA LEU A 270 14.00 3.34 -15.87
C LEU A 270 14.53 3.20 -14.44
N VAL A 271 14.42 4.28 -13.67
CA VAL A 271 14.73 4.30 -12.23
C VAL A 271 13.44 4.20 -11.45
N LEU A 272 13.24 3.12 -10.70
CA LEU A 272 12.02 2.92 -9.92
C LEU A 272 11.97 3.86 -8.71
N ILE A 273 13.05 3.89 -7.93
CA ILE A 273 13.23 4.77 -6.78
C ILE A 273 14.67 5.31 -6.82
N HIS A 274 14.84 6.63 -6.83
CA HIS A 274 16.16 7.26 -6.78
C HIS A 274 16.79 7.07 -5.39
N GLU A 275 18.11 6.93 -5.33
CA GLU A 275 18.84 6.91 -4.07
C GLU A 275 18.74 8.27 -3.34
N LEU A 276 19.07 8.27 -2.05
CA LEU A 276 19.25 9.50 -1.28
C LEU A 276 20.66 10.06 -1.53
N GLU A 277 20.73 11.36 -1.76
CA GLU A 277 21.97 12.12 -1.83
C GLU A 277 22.60 12.31 -0.44
N GLU A 278 23.84 12.78 -0.42
CA GLU A 278 24.54 13.12 0.82
C GLU A 278 23.78 14.24 1.57
N GLY A 279 23.56 14.05 2.88
CA GLY A 279 22.81 15.00 3.71
C GLY A 279 21.29 14.87 3.66
N GLU A 280 20.72 14.09 2.73
CA GLU A 280 19.27 13.89 2.66
C GLU A 280 18.74 12.87 3.67
N ARG A 281 19.62 11.96 4.14
CA ARG A 281 19.32 10.97 5.16
C ARG A 281 19.00 11.66 6.49
N LEU A 282 17.93 11.21 7.14
CA LEU A 282 17.62 11.64 8.50
C LEU A 282 18.68 11.08 9.44
N SER A 283 19.10 11.87 10.42
CA SER A 283 19.94 11.36 11.51
C SER A 283 19.22 10.20 12.20
N ALA A 284 19.98 9.20 12.61
CA ALA A 284 19.46 8.08 13.40
C ALA A 284 18.79 8.63 14.67
#